data_AF-A0AAW7PQZ7-F1
#
_entry.id   AF-A0AAW7PQZ7-F1
#
_cell.length_a   1.000
_cell.length_b   1.000
_cell.length_c   1.000
_cell.angle_alpha   90.00
_cell.angle_beta   90.00
_cell.angle_gamma   90.00
#
_symmetry.space_group_name_H-M   'P 1'
#
loop_
_entity.id
_entity.type
_entity.pdbx_description
1 polymer ?
#
loop_
_entity_poly.entity_id
_entity_poly.type
_entity_poly.pdbx_seq_one_letter_code
_entity_poly.pdbx_strand_id
1 'polypeptide(L)'
;MSNSYKRVDAHLSSLGYCTRSEAKKFLRMNEVCIKDNRVYNTSIKAYHDDIKINREVLDDETLLILLNKPQGYICSHNDSGKLIYSLLPQRYSRRNPKISTIGRLDIDTTGVILLTDNGVLNHKLTSPKKDISKIYEATLEKPLKGDEVEIFASGTLMLNGEEKPLLPAKLEIITPTFVRIEIVEGKYHQVKRMFAAVSNKVIKLHRTKFADFELEDLKEGEFKIIKI
;
A
#
# COMPACT_ATOMS: atom_id res chain seq x y z
N MET A 1 2.58 17.74 -8.46
CA MET A 1 2.60 18.04 -7.01
C MET A 1 1.65 19.18 -6.71
N SER A 2 0.80 19.04 -5.68
CA SER A 2 0.01 20.17 -5.17
C SER A 2 0.90 21.05 -4.31
N ASN A 3 0.73 22.37 -4.41
CA ASN A 3 1.33 23.32 -3.48
C ASN A 3 0.19 24.15 -2.87
N SER A 4 -0.48 23.59 -1.86
CA SER A 4 -1.69 24.20 -1.34
C SER A 4 -1.43 25.49 -0.55
N TYR A 5 -2.32 26.47 -0.69
CA TYR A 5 -2.29 27.71 0.08
C TYR A 5 -3.28 27.64 1.26
N LYS A 6 -2.77 27.34 2.46
CA LYS A 6 -3.59 27.19 3.68
C LYS A 6 -2.84 27.69 4.91
N ARG A 7 -3.55 27.73 6.03
CA ARG A 7 -3.00 28.18 7.34
C ARG A 7 -1.84 27.26 7.75
N VAL A 8 -0.84 27.80 8.44
CA VAL A 8 0.29 27.01 8.98
C VAL A 8 -0.21 25.87 9.87
N ASP A 9 -1.16 26.11 10.77
CA ASP A 9 -1.75 25.02 11.57
C ASP A 9 -2.46 23.95 10.72
N ALA A 10 -2.98 24.32 9.55
CA ALA A 10 -3.60 23.38 8.61
C ALA A 10 -2.58 22.46 7.96
N HIS A 11 -1.46 23.01 7.50
CA HIS A 11 -0.33 22.24 6.97
C HIS A 11 0.19 21.26 8.01
N LEU A 12 0.59 21.76 9.18
CA LEU A 12 1.18 20.93 10.23
C LEU A 12 0.23 19.82 10.69
N SER A 13 -1.06 20.13 10.80
CA SER A 13 -2.06 19.17 11.25
C SER A 13 -2.42 18.12 10.22
N SER A 14 -2.52 18.46 8.92
CA SER A 14 -2.79 17.45 7.89
C SER A 14 -1.66 16.43 7.75
N LEU A 15 -0.42 16.87 8.00
CA LEU A 15 0.79 16.04 7.85
C LEU A 15 1.15 15.26 9.13
N GLY A 16 0.38 15.43 10.22
CA GLY A 16 0.56 14.69 11.46
C GLY A 16 1.65 15.21 12.40
N TYR A 17 2.21 16.40 12.15
CA TYR A 17 3.23 17.01 13.02
C TYR A 17 2.65 17.37 14.40
N CYS A 18 1.46 17.95 14.43
CA CYS A 18 0.74 18.32 15.64
C CYS A 18 -0.77 18.43 15.38
N THR A 19 -1.61 18.49 16.40
CA THR A 19 -3.01 18.89 16.20
C THR A 19 -3.13 20.40 15.98
N ARG A 20 -4.30 20.88 15.51
CA ARG A 20 -4.59 22.33 15.40
C ARG A 20 -4.46 23.04 16.75
N SER A 21 -4.90 22.42 17.85
CA SER A 21 -4.81 23.00 19.19
C SER A 21 -3.37 23.01 19.72
N GLU A 22 -2.54 22.05 19.32
CA GLU A 22 -1.11 22.00 19.67
C GLU A 22 -0.23 22.95 18.85
N ALA A 23 -0.69 23.42 17.70
CA ALA A 23 0.13 24.17 16.74
C ALA A 23 0.84 25.38 17.36
N LYS A 24 0.18 26.12 18.26
CA LYS A 24 0.80 27.28 18.94
C LYS A 24 2.00 26.86 19.80
N LYS A 25 1.89 25.71 20.51
CA LYS A 25 3.00 25.14 21.28
C LYS A 25 4.08 24.61 20.35
N PHE A 26 3.69 23.95 19.26
CA PHE A 26 4.61 23.42 18.25
C PHE A 26 5.50 24.50 17.63
N LEU A 27 4.91 25.65 17.24
CA LEU A 27 5.64 26.80 16.70
C LEU A 27 6.62 27.41 17.71
N ARG A 28 6.34 27.32 19.02
CA ARG A 28 7.28 27.78 20.06
C ARG A 28 8.46 26.84 20.26
N MET A 29 8.23 25.54 20.12
CA MET A 29 9.23 24.50 20.36
C MET A 29 10.13 24.20 19.16
N ASN A 30 9.66 24.46 17.94
CA ASN A 30 10.37 24.17 16.69
C ASN A 30 10.53 25.42 15.86
N GLU A 31 11.61 25.54 15.09
CA GLU A 31 11.87 26.62 14.14
C GLU A 31 11.02 26.48 12.86
N VAL A 32 9.74 26.81 12.94
CA VAL A 32 8.83 26.95 11.79
C VAL A 32 9.05 28.29 11.09
N CYS A 33 9.43 28.25 9.81
CA CYS A 33 9.66 29.41 8.96
C CYS A 33 8.77 29.39 7.71
N ILE A 34 8.41 30.57 7.21
CA ILE A 34 7.82 30.78 5.89
C ILE A 34 8.81 31.62 5.07
N LYS A 35 9.35 31.09 3.97
CA LYS A 35 10.42 31.74 3.20
C LYS A 35 11.52 32.30 4.11
N ASP A 36 12.01 31.43 5.01
CA ASP A 36 13.05 31.70 6.00
C ASP A 36 12.71 32.72 7.11
N ASN A 37 11.48 33.26 7.13
CA ASN A 37 11.00 34.11 8.22
C ASN A 37 10.30 33.27 9.29
N ARG A 38 10.85 33.30 10.52
CA ARG A 38 10.32 32.60 11.70
C ARG A 38 8.88 33.06 11.99
N VAL A 39 7.94 32.12 12.10
CA VAL A 39 6.53 32.42 12.42
C VAL A 39 6.07 31.87 13.76
N TYR A 40 5.23 32.65 14.44
CA TYR A 40 4.58 32.31 15.72
C TYR A 40 3.05 32.33 15.65
N ASN A 41 2.48 32.96 14.60
CA ASN A 41 1.04 33.00 14.38
C ASN A 41 0.61 31.83 13.49
N THR A 42 -0.15 30.91 14.05
CA THR A 42 -0.62 29.70 13.36
C THR A 42 -1.63 29.98 12.24
N SER A 43 -2.25 31.17 12.26
CA SER A 43 -3.31 31.59 11.33
C SER A 43 -2.78 32.15 10.02
N ILE A 44 -1.47 32.42 9.92
CA ILE A 44 -0.85 32.88 8.68
C ILE A 44 -1.06 31.81 7.61
N LYS A 45 -1.48 32.23 6.42
CA LYS A 45 -1.57 31.37 5.25
C LYS A 45 -0.25 31.42 4.48
N ALA A 46 0.18 30.27 3.99
CA ALA A 46 1.32 30.15 3.11
C ALA A 46 1.13 28.97 2.18
N TYR A 47 1.91 28.99 1.10
CA TYR A 47 2.11 27.82 0.26
C TYR A 47 2.84 26.73 1.05
N HIS A 48 2.53 25.47 0.77
CA HIS A 48 3.15 24.32 1.41
C HIS A 48 4.67 24.37 1.30
N ASP A 49 5.17 24.59 0.08
CA ASP A 49 6.60 24.56 -0.26
C ASP A 49 7.39 25.70 0.40
N ASP A 50 6.71 26.76 0.85
CA ASP A 50 7.34 27.89 1.53
C ASP A 50 7.63 27.59 3.01
N ILE A 51 7.06 26.53 3.57
CA ILE A 51 7.13 26.22 5.00
C ILE A 51 8.26 25.24 5.29
N LYS A 52 9.09 25.57 6.27
CA LYS A 52 10.15 24.70 6.82
C LYS A 52 9.99 24.53 8.32
N ILE A 53 10.40 23.38 8.86
CA ILE A 53 10.52 23.12 10.30
C ILE A 53 11.98 22.79 10.57
N ASN A 54 12.66 23.54 11.44
CA ASN A 54 14.08 23.34 11.76
C ASN A 54 14.96 23.28 10.49
N ARG A 55 14.64 24.14 9.51
CA ARG A 55 15.27 24.25 8.19
C ARG A 55 15.04 23.07 7.23
N GLU A 56 14.27 22.07 7.64
CA GLU A 56 13.83 20.97 6.77
C GLU A 56 12.47 21.29 6.14
N VAL A 57 12.29 20.85 4.90
CA VAL A 57 10.99 20.95 4.22
C VAL A 57 9.94 20.07 4.90
N LEU A 58 8.68 20.42 4.73
CA LEU A 58 7.58 19.55 5.18
C LEU A 58 7.56 18.22 4.41
N ASP A 59 6.84 17.24 4.97
CA ASP A 59 6.50 16.04 4.19
C ASP A 59 5.58 16.43 3.04
N ASP A 60 5.64 15.68 1.94
CA ASP A 60 4.71 15.83 0.83
C ASP A 60 3.24 15.85 1.31
N GLU A 61 2.44 16.72 0.69
CA GLU A 61 1.01 16.85 1.00
C GLU A 61 0.23 15.56 0.82
N THR A 62 0.69 14.71 -0.09
CA THR A 62 0.18 13.38 -0.37
C THR A 62 1.34 12.39 -0.32
N LEU A 63 1.13 11.26 0.35
CA LEU A 63 2.08 10.17 0.39
C LEU A 63 1.64 9.04 -0.54
N LEU A 64 2.60 8.48 -1.27
CA LEU A 64 2.54 7.12 -1.79
C LEU A 64 3.74 6.37 -1.22
N ILE A 65 3.47 5.32 -0.48
CA ILE A 65 4.48 4.51 0.19
C ILE A 65 4.48 3.14 -0.47
N LEU A 66 5.65 2.71 -0.92
CA LEU A 66 5.89 1.31 -1.31
C LEU A 66 6.51 0.60 -0.11
N LEU A 67 5.87 -0.49 0.33
CA LEU A 67 6.27 -1.25 1.50
C LEU A 67 6.43 -2.73 1.13
N ASN A 68 7.50 -3.36 1.60
CA ASN A 68 7.64 -4.81 1.55
C ASN A 68 6.97 -5.41 2.78
N LYS A 69 5.75 -5.93 2.62
CA LYS A 69 4.94 -6.40 3.74
C LYS A 69 5.53 -7.70 4.31
N PRO A 70 5.92 -7.73 5.59
CA PRO A 70 6.29 -8.98 6.25
C PRO A 70 5.06 -9.84 6.57
N GLN A 71 5.32 -11.13 6.81
CA GLN A 71 4.31 -12.05 7.32
C GLN A 71 3.86 -11.63 8.74
N GLY A 72 2.59 -11.91 9.08
CA GLY A 72 2.04 -11.65 10.42
C GLY A 72 1.46 -10.24 10.61
N TYR A 73 1.49 -9.40 9.58
CA TYR A 73 0.92 -8.06 9.62
C TYR A 73 -0.43 -7.99 8.88
N ILE A 74 -1.39 -7.26 9.47
CA ILE A 74 -2.76 -7.15 8.98
C ILE A 74 -2.95 -5.81 8.25
N CYS A 75 -3.50 -5.86 7.03
CA CYS A 75 -3.92 -4.69 6.26
C CYS A 75 -5.33 -4.22 6.70
N SER A 76 -5.49 -3.80 7.95
CA SER A 76 -6.74 -3.28 8.52
C SER A 76 -6.42 -2.19 9.55
N HIS A 77 -7.37 -1.30 9.83
CA HIS A 77 -7.24 -0.33 10.93
C HIS A 77 -7.80 -0.84 12.26
N ASN A 78 -8.68 -1.84 12.23
CA ASN A 78 -9.48 -2.26 13.37
C ASN A 78 -9.37 -3.78 13.55
N ASP A 79 -8.18 -4.26 13.90
CA ASP A 79 -7.93 -5.69 14.11
C ASP A 79 -7.04 -5.90 15.34
N SER A 80 -7.27 -6.99 16.07
CA SER A 80 -6.46 -7.38 17.23
C SER A 80 -5.21 -8.11 16.74
N GLY A 81 -4.23 -7.34 16.25
CA GLY A 81 -2.98 -7.90 15.72
C GLY A 81 -1.95 -6.83 15.36
N LYS A 82 -0.82 -7.26 14.80
CA LYS A 82 0.19 -6.33 14.28
C LYS A 82 -0.33 -5.67 13.01
N LEU A 83 -0.72 -4.40 13.10
CA LEU A 83 -1.23 -3.67 11.94
C LEU A 83 -0.06 -3.23 11.05
N ILE A 84 -0.24 -3.27 9.73
CA ILE A 84 0.78 -2.83 8.78
C ILE A 84 1.25 -1.39 9.02
N TYR A 85 0.37 -0.53 9.52
CA TYR A 85 0.67 0.87 9.83
C TYR A 85 1.66 1.04 10.99
N SER A 86 1.86 0.02 11.82
CA SER A 86 2.87 0.04 12.89
C SER A 86 4.32 -0.04 12.36
N LEU A 87 4.50 -0.39 11.08
CA LEU A 87 5.78 -0.33 10.38
C LEU A 87 6.15 1.09 9.92
N LEU A 88 5.23 2.05 10.01
CA LEU A 88 5.44 3.43 9.60
C LEU A 88 5.81 4.31 10.81
N PRO A 89 6.45 5.48 10.59
CA PRO A 89 6.68 6.45 11.65
C PRO A 89 5.39 6.75 12.41
N GLN A 90 5.43 6.70 13.74
CA GLN A 90 4.24 6.84 14.59
C GLN A 90 3.42 8.11 14.26
N ARG A 91 4.11 9.21 13.90
CA ARG A 91 3.47 10.47 13.50
C ARG A 91 2.55 10.35 12.28
N TYR A 92 2.77 9.39 11.39
CA TYR A 92 1.93 9.18 10.20
C TYR A 92 0.51 8.71 10.56
N SER A 93 0.32 8.09 11.73
CA SER A 93 -1.02 7.76 12.25
C SER A 93 -1.90 9.01 12.49
N ARG A 94 -1.28 10.18 12.62
CA ARG A 94 -1.93 11.47 12.87
C ARG A 94 -2.23 12.25 11.58
N ARG A 95 -1.83 11.74 10.41
CA ARG A 95 -2.15 12.38 9.14
C ARG A 95 -3.65 12.41 8.90
N ASN A 96 -4.09 13.47 8.23
CA ASN A 96 -5.47 13.63 7.81
C ASN A 96 -5.49 14.17 6.36
N PRO A 97 -5.91 13.36 5.36
CA PRO A 97 -6.53 12.03 5.50
C PRO A 97 -5.61 10.94 6.09
N LYS A 98 -6.20 9.88 6.64
CA LYS A 98 -5.45 8.73 7.17
C LYS A 98 -4.81 7.95 6.02
N ILE A 99 -3.59 7.47 6.23
CA ILE A 99 -2.93 6.52 5.33
C ILE A 99 -3.73 5.22 5.32
N SER A 100 -4.00 4.70 4.12
CA SER A 100 -4.72 3.45 3.86
C SER A 100 -3.91 2.58 2.90
N THR A 101 -4.06 1.25 2.97
CA THR A 101 -3.46 0.35 1.96
C THR A 101 -4.22 0.44 0.63
N ILE A 102 -3.48 0.36 -0.47
CA ILE A 102 -4.03 0.20 -1.82
C ILE A 102 -4.18 -1.31 -2.08
N GLY A 103 -5.40 -1.78 -1.96
CA GLY A 103 -5.69 -3.21 -1.87
C GLY A 103 -5.23 -3.79 -0.53
N ARG A 104 -5.30 -5.12 -0.40
CA ARG A 104 -4.92 -5.83 0.82
C ARG A 104 -4.08 -7.05 0.44
N LEU A 105 -3.25 -7.47 1.38
CA LEU A 105 -2.57 -8.76 1.38
C LEU A 105 -3.00 -9.50 2.65
N ASP A 106 -3.17 -10.81 2.55
CA ASP A 106 -3.53 -11.63 3.70
C ASP A 106 -2.43 -11.57 4.77
N ILE A 107 -2.76 -11.94 6.01
CA ILE A 107 -1.83 -11.89 7.14
C ILE A 107 -0.54 -12.70 6.86
N ASP A 108 -0.65 -13.82 6.17
CA ASP A 108 0.41 -14.75 5.80
C ASP A 108 1.03 -14.48 4.41
N THR A 109 0.54 -13.46 3.68
CA THR A 109 1.10 -13.07 2.37
C THR A 109 2.11 -11.95 2.53
N THR A 110 3.26 -12.05 1.87
CA THR A 110 4.33 -11.05 1.92
C THR A 110 4.46 -10.28 0.59
N GLY A 111 5.31 -9.25 0.58
CA GLY A 111 5.73 -8.58 -0.64
C GLY A 111 5.12 -7.20 -0.89
N VAL A 112 5.16 -6.77 -2.15
CA VAL A 112 4.78 -5.42 -2.61
C VAL A 112 3.39 -5.04 -2.11
N ILE A 113 3.27 -3.94 -1.38
CA ILE A 113 2.00 -3.26 -1.14
C ILE A 113 2.21 -1.75 -1.13
N LEU A 114 1.21 -1.02 -1.64
CA LEU A 114 1.20 0.43 -1.60
C LEU A 114 0.32 0.94 -0.47
N LEU A 115 0.69 2.07 0.12
CA LEU A 115 -0.12 2.81 1.08
C LEU A 115 -0.19 4.28 0.68
N THR A 116 -1.35 4.92 0.90
CA THR A 116 -1.55 6.32 0.55
C THR A 116 -2.62 6.98 1.43
N ASP A 117 -2.48 8.29 1.65
CA ASP A 117 -3.52 9.16 2.19
C ASP A 117 -4.39 9.80 1.08
N ASN A 118 -4.13 9.49 -0.19
CA ASN A 118 -4.93 9.96 -1.32
C ASN A 118 -5.98 8.93 -1.75
N GLY A 119 -7.23 9.18 -1.36
CA GLY A 119 -8.37 8.32 -1.70
C GLY A 119 -8.64 8.19 -3.20
N VAL A 120 -8.33 9.21 -4.01
CA VAL A 120 -8.50 9.16 -5.47
C VAL A 120 -7.48 8.18 -6.07
N LEU A 121 -6.23 8.23 -5.62
CA LEU A 121 -5.20 7.27 -6.05
C LEU A 121 -5.53 5.85 -5.59
N ASN A 122 -5.99 5.67 -4.36
CA ASN A 122 -6.41 4.36 -3.85
C ASN A 122 -7.54 3.79 -4.72
N HIS A 123 -8.61 4.55 -4.95
CA HIS A 123 -9.71 4.12 -5.81
C HIS A 123 -9.25 3.83 -7.25
N LYS A 124 -8.36 4.65 -7.80
CA LYS A 124 -7.79 4.46 -9.15
C LYS A 124 -7.07 3.11 -9.26
N LEU A 125 -6.35 2.69 -8.22
CA LEU A 125 -5.52 1.48 -8.23
C LEU A 125 -6.22 0.22 -7.67
N THR A 126 -7.40 0.37 -7.07
CA THR A 126 -8.19 -0.77 -6.53
C THR A 126 -9.47 -1.03 -7.33
N SER A 127 -9.86 -0.12 -8.20
CA SER A 127 -11.09 -0.28 -8.99
C SER A 127 -11.03 -1.56 -9.84
N PRO A 128 -12.05 -2.44 -9.75
CA PRO A 128 -12.09 -3.69 -10.51
C PRO A 128 -12.05 -3.52 -12.03
N LYS A 129 -12.31 -2.31 -12.55
CA LYS A 129 -12.41 -2.02 -13.98
C LYS A 129 -11.08 -1.75 -14.69
N LYS A 130 -9.95 -1.77 -13.97
CA LYS A 130 -8.67 -1.26 -14.46
C LYS A 130 -7.65 -2.32 -14.85
N ASP A 131 -8.02 -3.60 -14.77
CA ASP A 131 -7.18 -4.75 -15.10
C ASP A 131 -5.72 -4.61 -14.62
N ILE A 132 -5.56 -4.16 -13.36
CA ILE A 132 -4.23 -3.86 -12.81
C ILE A 132 -3.54 -5.17 -12.47
N SER A 133 -2.43 -5.43 -13.18
CA SER A 133 -1.60 -6.62 -13.00
C SER A 133 -1.03 -6.72 -11.60
N LYS A 134 -1.04 -7.95 -11.08
CA LYS A 134 -0.47 -8.35 -9.79
C LYS A 134 0.25 -9.67 -10.02
N ILE A 135 1.54 -9.69 -9.76
CA ILE A 135 2.39 -10.86 -9.96
C ILE A 135 2.75 -11.43 -8.60
N TYR A 136 2.49 -12.72 -8.43
CA TYR A 136 2.81 -13.46 -7.22
C TYR A 136 3.76 -14.60 -7.53
N GLU A 137 4.64 -14.89 -6.60
CA GLU A 137 5.36 -16.15 -6.52
C GLU A 137 4.72 -17.02 -5.44
N ALA A 138 4.37 -18.24 -5.81
CA ALA A 138 3.67 -19.19 -4.95
C ALA A 138 4.49 -20.48 -4.81
N THR A 139 4.69 -20.90 -3.56
CA THR A 139 5.19 -22.25 -3.23
C THR A 139 4.00 -23.15 -2.96
N LEU A 140 3.96 -24.31 -3.61
CA LEU A 140 2.86 -25.27 -3.56
C LEU A 140 3.22 -26.48 -2.69
N GLU A 141 2.20 -27.09 -2.10
CA GLU A 141 2.34 -28.30 -1.28
C GLU A 141 2.69 -29.53 -2.12
N LYS A 142 2.16 -29.62 -3.34
CA LYS A 142 2.34 -30.76 -4.25
C LYS A 142 2.80 -30.29 -5.63
N PRO A 143 3.51 -31.14 -6.39
CA PRO A 143 3.80 -30.88 -7.79
C PRO A 143 2.51 -30.58 -8.58
N LEU A 144 2.60 -29.68 -9.56
CA LEU A 144 1.56 -29.48 -10.56
C LEU A 144 1.31 -30.76 -11.36
N LYS A 145 0.05 -30.94 -11.79
CA LYS A 145 -0.40 -32.08 -12.61
C LYS A 145 -0.19 -31.84 -14.11
N GLY A 146 -0.09 -30.58 -14.53
CA GLY A 146 0.21 -30.16 -15.90
C GLY A 146 -0.97 -29.51 -16.63
N ASP A 147 -2.18 -29.53 -16.07
CA ASP A 147 -3.38 -28.90 -16.62
C ASP A 147 -3.63 -27.47 -16.09
N GLU A 148 -2.92 -27.07 -15.03
CA GLU A 148 -3.20 -25.82 -14.32
C GLU A 148 -2.98 -24.56 -15.17
N VAL A 149 -2.02 -24.59 -16.09
CA VAL A 149 -1.76 -23.46 -17.00
C VAL A 149 -2.98 -23.19 -17.89
N GLU A 150 -3.56 -24.24 -18.48
CA GLU A 150 -4.74 -24.13 -19.34
C GLU A 150 -5.99 -23.74 -18.52
N ILE A 151 -6.18 -24.37 -17.36
CA ILE A 151 -7.31 -24.08 -16.47
C ILE A 151 -7.30 -22.61 -16.01
N PHE A 152 -6.13 -22.05 -15.69
CA PHE A 152 -6.03 -20.67 -15.22
C PHE A 152 -6.13 -19.66 -16.37
N ALA A 153 -5.66 -20.01 -17.58
CA ALA A 153 -5.76 -19.17 -18.76
C ALA A 153 -7.17 -19.17 -19.40
N SER A 154 -8.02 -20.15 -19.11
CA SER A 154 -9.30 -20.36 -19.79
C SER A 154 -10.33 -19.25 -19.56
N GLY A 155 -10.24 -18.52 -18.44
CA GLY A 155 -11.30 -17.60 -18.00
C GLY A 155 -12.62 -18.30 -17.63
N THR A 156 -12.58 -19.62 -17.40
CA THR A 156 -13.77 -20.43 -17.04
C THR A 156 -13.73 -20.96 -15.62
N LEU A 157 -12.59 -20.85 -14.92
CA LEU A 157 -12.45 -21.35 -13.55
C LEU A 157 -13.41 -20.63 -12.60
N MET A 158 -14.29 -21.41 -11.97
CA MET A 158 -15.29 -20.94 -11.03
C MET A 158 -14.85 -21.23 -9.60
N LEU A 159 -14.66 -20.20 -8.78
CA LEU A 159 -14.38 -20.39 -7.35
C LEU A 159 -15.69 -20.51 -6.55
N ASN A 160 -15.71 -21.38 -5.55
CA ASN A 160 -16.86 -21.52 -4.65
C ASN A 160 -17.19 -20.18 -3.97
N GLY A 161 -18.45 -19.75 -4.06
CA GLY A 161 -18.95 -18.48 -3.50
C GLY A 161 -18.81 -17.26 -4.42
N GLU A 162 -18.24 -17.41 -5.63
CA GLU A 162 -18.30 -16.35 -6.64
C GLU A 162 -19.55 -16.51 -7.52
N GLU A 163 -20.00 -15.43 -8.15
CA GLU A 163 -21.12 -15.46 -9.11
C GLU A 163 -20.66 -15.56 -10.57
N LYS A 164 -19.40 -15.21 -10.84
CA LYS A 164 -18.79 -15.20 -12.16
C LYS A 164 -17.43 -15.90 -12.15
N PRO A 165 -17.04 -16.54 -13.27
CA PRO A 165 -15.72 -17.15 -13.40
C PRO A 165 -14.63 -16.10 -13.24
N LEU A 166 -13.43 -16.58 -12.91
CA LEU A 166 -12.23 -15.74 -12.86
C LEU A 166 -11.88 -15.23 -14.25
N LEU A 167 -11.22 -14.08 -14.29
CA LEU A 167 -10.57 -13.63 -15.52
C LEU A 167 -9.37 -14.53 -15.83
N PRO A 168 -8.95 -14.62 -17.10
CA PRO A 168 -7.73 -15.33 -17.47
C PRO A 168 -6.53 -14.87 -16.64
N ALA A 169 -5.79 -15.84 -16.11
CA ALA A 169 -4.56 -15.64 -15.37
C ALA A 169 -3.40 -16.30 -16.13
N LYS A 170 -2.22 -15.70 -16.06
CA LYS A 170 -1.01 -16.30 -16.63
C LYS A 170 -0.26 -17.04 -15.53
N LEU A 171 0.06 -18.30 -15.79
CA LEU A 171 0.85 -19.15 -14.90
C LEU A 171 2.17 -19.51 -15.58
N GLU A 172 3.28 -19.18 -14.95
CA GLU A 172 4.62 -19.59 -15.33
C GLU A 172 5.14 -20.61 -14.32
N ILE A 173 5.53 -21.78 -14.81
CA ILE A 173 6.08 -22.86 -13.98
C ILE A 173 7.59 -22.69 -13.91
N ILE A 174 8.12 -22.44 -12.70
CA ILE A 174 9.56 -22.31 -12.46
C ILE A 174 10.12 -23.67 -12.03
N THR A 175 9.42 -24.33 -11.11
CA THR A 175 9.65 -25.73 -10.73
C THR A 175 8.28 -26.42 -10.52
N PRO A 176 8.21 -27.75 -10.34
CA PRO A 176 6.94 -28.42 -10.12
C PRO A 176 6.14 -27.89 -8.91
N THR A 177 6.79 -27.28 -7.91
CA THR A 177 6.18 -26.74 -6.69
C THR A 177 6.38 -25.24 -6.51
N PHE A 178 6.99 -24.55 -7.47
CA PHE A 178 7.22 -23.11 -7.41
C PHE A 178 6.83 -22.46 -8.72
N VAL A 179 5.93 -21.49 -8.63
CA VAL A 179 5.29 -20.87 -9.79
C VAL A 179 5.21 -19.37 -9.65
N ARG A 180 5.12 -18.69 -10.78
CA ARG A 180 4.73 -17.29 -10.85
C ARG A 180 3.35 -17.18 -11.49
N ILE A 181 2.46 -16.41 -10.87
CA ILE A 181 1.09 -16.21 -11.34
C ILE A 181 0.79 -14.71 -11.45
N GLU A 182 0.32 -14.30 -12.63
CA GLU A 182 -0.17 -12.96 -12.92
C GLU A 182 -1.70 -12.96 -12.95
N ILE A 183 -2.31 -12.11 -12.11
CA ILE A 183 -3.76 -11.87 -12.09
C ILE A 183 -4.06 -10.37 -12.17
N VAL A 184 -5.18 -10.02 -12.81
CA VAL A 184 -5.64 -8.63 -12.95
C VAL A 184 -6.79 -8.27 -12.00
N GLU A 185 -7.45 -9.27 -11.44
CA GLU A 185 -8.51 -9.09 -10.45
C GLU A 185 -7.93 -9.21 -9.01
N GLY A 186 -8.79 -9.15 -7.99
CA GLY A 186 -8.38 -9.11 -6.58
C GLY A 186 -9.41 -9.70 -5.64
N LYS A 187 -9.94 -10.89 -5.98
CA LYS A 187 -10.95 -11.58 -5.17
C LYS A 187 -10.37 -12.07 -3.85
N TYR A 188 -11.23 -12.29 -2.85
CA TYR A 188 -10.81 -12.75 -1.53
C TYR A 188 -10.03 -14.06 -1.62
N HIS A 189 -8.79 -14.09 -1.11
CA HIS A 189 -7.87 -15.22 -1.13
C HIS A 189 -7.71 -15.88 -2.52
N GLN A 190 -7.81 -15.09 -3.61
CA GLN A 190 -7.96 -15.63 -4.96
C GLN A 190 -6.90 -16.65 -5.35
N VAL A 191 -5.61 -16.31 -5.28
CA VAL A 191 -4.52 -17.23 -5.70
C VAL A 191 -4.58 -18.53 -4.92
N LYS A 192 -4.81 -18.47 -3.60
CA LYS A 192 -4.92 -19.67 -2.76
C LYS A 192 -6.13 -20.52 -3.15
N ARG A 193 -7.27 -19.89 -3.45
CA ARG A 193 -8.50 -20.57 -3.88
C ARG A 193 -8.38 -21.17 -5.28
N MET A 194 -7.63 -20.52 -6.18
CA MET A 194 -7.33 -21.07 -7.51
C MET A 194 -6.57 -22.39 -7.41
N PHE A 195 -5.48 -22.42 -6.64
CA PHE A 195 -4.73 -23.67 -6.41
C PHE A 195 -5.53 -24.71 -5.63
N ALA A 196 -6.37 -24.29 -4.69
CA ALA A 196 -7.29 -25.21 -4.00
C ALA A 196 -8.29 -25.87 -4.96
N ALA A 197 -8.80 -25.13 -5.94
CA ALA A 197 -9.75 -25.66 -6.93
C ALA A 197 -9.14 -26.77 -7.81
N VAL A 198 -7.82 -26.76 -8.03
CA VAL A 198 -7.08 -27.82 -8.74
C VAL A 198 -6.48 -28.87 -7.79
N SER A 199 -6.97 -28.93 -6.55
CA SER A 199 -6.54 -29.88 -5.51
C SER A 199 -5.08 -29.74 -5.06
N ASN A 200 -4.57 -28.51 -5.06
CA ASN A 200 -3.26 -28.14 -4.51
C ASN A 200 -3.43 -27.12 -3.38
N LYS A 201 -2.33 -26.73 -2.72
CA LYS A 201 -2.35 -25.78 -1.62
C LYS A 201 -1.14 -24.86 -1.69
N VAL A 202 -1.37 -23.57 -1.52
CA VAL A 202 -0.30 -22.57 -1.43
C VAL A 202 0.26 -22.57 0.00
N ILE A 203 1.55 -22.85 0.13
CA ILE A 203 2.30 -22.85 1.40
C ILE A 203 2.91 -21.49 1.69
N LYS A 204 3.42 -20.82 0.65
CA LYS A 204 3.94 -19.44 0.73
C LYS A 204 3.43 -18.64 -0.46
N LEU A 205 3.08 -17.39 -0.21
CA LEU A 205 2.63 -16.46 -1.24
C LEU A 205 3.35 -15.13 -1.04
N HIS A 206 4.04 -14.68 -2.09
CA HIS A 206 4.75 -13.42 -2.10
C HIS A 206 4.33 -12.62 -3.33
N ARG A 207 3.88 -11.37 -3.16
CA ARG A 207 3.58 -10.49 -4.29
C ARG A 207 4.84 -9.77 -4.73
N THR A 208 5.42 -10.16 -5.86
CA THR A 208 6.63 -9.55 -6.41
C THR A 208 6.35 -8.24 -7.13
N LYS A 209 5.13 -8.07 -7.67
CA LYS A 209 4.74 -6.86 -8.42
C LYS A 209 3.28 -6.48 -8.21
N PHE A 210 3.02 -5.17 -8.15
CA PHE A 210 1.68 -4.59 -8.18
C PHE A 210 1.67 -3.38 -9.11
N ALA A 211 0.87 -3.40 -10.19
CA ALA A 211 1.00 -2.44 -11.28
C ALA A 211 2.46 -2.36 -11.77
N ASP A 212 3.05 -1.16 -11.77
CA ASP A 212 4.44 -0.93 -12.16
C ASP A 212 5.42 -0.96 -10.96
N PHE A 213 4.94 -1.33 -9.77
CA PHE A 213 5.74 -1.29 -8.54
C PHE A 213 6.31 -2.65 -8.18
N GLU A 214 7.63 -2.67 -7.97
CA GLU A 214 8.42 -3.81 -7.52
C GLU A 214 9.26 -3.41 -6.31
N LEU A 215 9.70 -4.39 -5.51
CA LEU A 215 10.44 -4.15 -4.26
C LEU A 215 11.87 -3.64 -4.47
N GLU A 216 12.51 -3.95 -5.60
CA GLU A 216 13.95 -3.75 -5.80
C GLU A 216 14.75 -4.30 -4.59
N ASP A 217 15.48 -3.46 -3.86
CA ASP A 217 16.33 -3.85 -2.72
C ASP A 217 15.64 -3.75 -1.34
N LEU A 218 14.33 -3.49 -1.31
CA LEU A 218 13.59 -3.22 -0.08
C LEU A 218 13.37 -4.51 0.74
N LYS A 219 13.95 -4.58 1.94
CA LYS A 219 13.79 -5.76 2.83
C LYS A 219 12.41 -5.80 3.47
N GLU A 220 12.00 -6.97 3.96
CA GLU A 220 10.72 -7.10 4.67
C GLU A 220 10.60 -6.12 5.84
N GLY A 221 9.48 -5.41 5.92
CA GLY A 221 9.22 -4.38 6.92
C GLY A 221 9.73 -2.98 6.55
N GLU A 222 10.63 -2.87 5.56
CA GLU A 222 11.10 -1.58 5.05
C GLU A 222 10.08 -0.97 4.09
N PHE A 223 10.14 0.35 3.99
CA PHE A 223 9.32 1.12 3.06
C PHE A 223 10.14 2.25 2.42
N LYS A 224 9.73 2.68 1.22
CA LYS A 224 10.21 3.91 0.57
C LYS A 224 9.05 4.80 0.18
N ILE A 225 9.26 6.11 0.23
CA ILE A 225 8.30 7.10 -0.27
C ILE A 225 8.50 7.25 -1.78
N ILE A 226 7.42 7.13 -2.53
CA ILE A 226 7.41 7.31 -3.98
C ILE A 226 6.97 8.75 -4.27
N LYS A 227 7.77 9.46 -5.07
CA LYS A 227 7.43 10.81 -5.55
C LYS A 227 6.37 10.72 -6.65
N ILE A 228 5.34 11.57 -6.56
CA ILE A 228 4.17 11.65 -7.46
C ILE A 228 4.10 13.02 -8.13
#